data_AF-A0A9P0U111-F1
#
_entry.id   AF-A0A9P0U111-F1
#
_cell.length_a   1.000
_cell.length_b   1.000
_cell.length_c   1.000
_cell.angle_alpha   90.00
_cell.angle_beta   90.00
_cell.angle_gamma   90.00
#
_symmetry.space_group_name_H-M   'P 1'
#
loop_
_entity.id
_entity.type
_entity.pdbx_description
1 polymer ?
#
loop_
_entity_poly.entity_id
_entity_poly.type
_entity_poly.pdbx_seq_one_letter_code
_entity_poly.pdbx_strand_id
1 'polypeptide(L)'
;MSIVEITKHDEVIYTILDKPPPDPPKTPRYESKLEKQLKETKLPQMRRLFGYAETPLHPPDQFMKKGEGIGQPIKKSDHKCFVSGNLPPVPKRPPPGKKPQKPKINFKVLNIKKAIKTKPKPVEPRLVDTRDGHIKKIKGSGEVPEYCLRPDFGKMPEYLVKMNRKRQREYEKILYAEEHKESVCKLINEEERQNLLDDLKNNWKKMQKAFLQLPMLTDTTPKILKKSKMEQELRQLEKSIALVEANPYIYIY
;
A
#
# COMPACT_ATOMS: atom_id res chain seq x y z
N MET A 1 -33.33 -16.89 -76.09
CA MET A 1 -32.97 -17.94 -75.10
C MET A 1 -31.78 -18.68 -75.69
N SER A 2 -30.58 -18.22 -75.37
CA SER A 2 -29.31 -18.68 -75.94
C SER A 2 -28.98 -20.09 -75.44
N ILE A 3 -28.84 -21.03 -76.38
CA ILE A 3 -28.36 -22.39 -76.14
C ILE A 3 -26.83 -22.34 -76.16
N VAL A 4 -26.18 -22.69 -75.04
CA VAL A 4 -24.72 -22.77 -74.95
C VAL A 4 -24.31 -24.21 -75.25
N GLU A 5 -23.74 -24.44 -76.43
CA GLU A 5 -23.14 -25.73 -76.80
C GLU A 5 -21.74 -25.86 -76.16
N ILE A 6 -21.62 -26.68 -75.11
CA ILE A 6 -20.34 -27.00 -74.49
C ILE A 6 -19.64 -28.04 -75.36
N THR A 7 -18.83 -27.55 -76.30
CA THR A 7 -18.20 -28.36 -77.35
C THR A 7 -16.90 -29.06 -76.93
N LYS A 8 -16.32 -28.73 -75.77
CA LYS A 8 -15.18 -29.45 -75.17
C LYS A 8 -15.25 -29.38 -73.65
N HIS A 9 -15.13 -30.52 -72.99
CA HIS A 9 -15.02 -30.66 -71.53
C HIS A 9 -14.06 -31.82 -71.25
N ASP A 10 -13.00 -31.56 -70.48
CA ASP A 10 -11.95 -32.54 -70.11
C ASP A 10 -12.23 -33.13 -68.71
N GLU A 11 -13.50 -33.37 -68.41
CA GLU A 11 -13.92 -33.94 -67.14
C GLU A 11 -13.92 -35.47 -67.23
N VAL A 12 -13.04 -36.12 -66.45
CA VAL A 12 -12.93 -37.58 -66.39
C VAL A 12 -13.63 -38.08 -65.13
N ILE A 13 -14.79 -38.73 -65.30
CA ILE A 13 -15.65 -39.20 -64.19
C ILE A 13 -14.87 -40.13 -63.22
N TYR A 14 -13.84 -40.82 -63.71
CA TYR A 14 -13.04 -41.76 -62.94
C TYR A 14 -12.11 -41.13 -61.91
N THR A 15 -11.78 -39.84 -62.02
CA THR A 15 -10.92 -39.10 -61.06
C THR A 15 -11.69 -38.61 -59.84
N ILE A 16 -13.04 -38.70 -59.87
CA ILE A 16 -13.92 -38.24 -58.79
C ILE A 16 -13.80 -39.14 -57.53
N LEU A 17 -13.35 -40.38 -57.70
CA LEU A 17 -13.20 -41.37 -56.62
C LEU A 17 -11.74 -41.67 -56.27
N ASP A 18 -10.81 -40.76 -56.59
CA ASP A 18 -9.41 -40.92 -56.18
C ASP A 18 -9.35 -41.00 -54.65
N LYS A 19 -8.87 -42.14 -54.15
CA LYS A 19 -8.77 -42.36 -52.70
C LYS A 19 -7.81 -41.33 -52.12
N PRO A 20 -8.14 -40.72 -50.97
CA PRO A 20 -7.21 -39.81 -50.31
C PRO A 20 -5.87 -40.52 -50.08
N PRO A 21 -4.74 -39.79 -50.12
CA PRO A 21 -3.43 -40.38 -49.91
C PRO A 21 -3.42 -41.16 -48.59
N PRO A 22 -2.76 -42.33 -48.53
CA PRO A 22 -2.77 -43.17 -47.35
C PRO A 22 -2.20 -42.41 -46.14
N ASP A 23 -2.80 -42.63 -44.97
CA ASP A 23 -2.37 -41.97 -43.74
C ASP A 23 -0.88 -42.20 -43.50
N PRO A 24 -0.13 -41.16 -43.07
CA PRO A 24 1.29 -41.29 -42.81
C PRO A 24 1.55 -42.34 -41.71
N PRO A 25 2.67 -43.09 -41.80
CA PRO A 25 3.01 -44.08 -40.77
C PRO A 25 3.16 -43.39 -39.41
N LYS A 26 2.71 -44.08 -38.35
CA LYS A 26 2.83 -43.57 -36.98
C LYS A 26 4.30 -43.30 -36.64
N THR A 27 4.56 -42.14 -36.05
CA THR A 27 5.90 -41.80 -35.56
C THR A 27 6.32 -42.76 -34.45
N PRO A 28 7.63 -43.09 -34.34
CA PRO A 28 8.13 -43.92 -33.25
C PRO A 28 7.78 -43.30 -31.89
N ARG A 29 7.54 -44.17 -30.90
CA ARG A 29 7.19 -43.75 -29.54
C ARG A 29 8.35 -42.97 -28.92
N TYR A 30 8.05 -41.86 -28.25
CA TYR A 30 9.06 -41.08 -27.53
C TYR A 30 9.66 -41.91 -26.38
N GLU A 31 10.99 -42.03 -26.37
CA GLU A 31 11.75 -42.57 -25.23
C GLU A 31 12.39 -41.42 -24.44
N SER A 32 12.19 -41.42 -23.12
CA SER A 32 12.70 -40.38 -22.25
C SER A 32 14.22 -40.45 -22.13
N LYS A 33 14.90 -39.32 -22.38
CA LYS A 33 16.36 -39.19 -22.17
C LYS A 33 16.79 -39.50 -20.73
N LEU A 34 15.90 -39.28 -19.77
CA LEU A 34 16.15 -39.50 -18.34
C LEU A 34 16.05 -40.96 -17.94
N GLU A 35 15.39 -41.82 -18.71
CA GLU A 35 15.22 -43.24 -18.35
C GLU A 35 16.56 -43.98 -18.34
N LYS A 36 17.44 -43.69 -19.32
CA LYS A 36 18.80 -44.26 -19.37
C LYS A 36 19.62 -43.87 -18.15
N GLN A 37 19.58 -42.58 -17.76
CA GLN A 37 20.26 -42.08 -16.56
C GLN A 37 19.72 -42.74 -15.28
N LEU A 38 18.43 -43.00 -15.20
CA LEU A 38 17.80 -43.67 -14.05
C LEU A 38 18.17 -45.16 -13.94
N LYS A 39 18.39 -45.85 -15.07
CA LYS A 39 18.90 -47.22 -15.08
C LYS A 39 20.38 -47.28 -14.72
N GLU A 40 21.20 -46.36 -15.22
CA GLU A 40 22.63 -46.26 -14.87
C GLU A 40 22.86 -45.94 -13.40
N THR A 41 22.02 -45.09 -12.80
CA THR A 41 22.10 -44.79 -11.35
C THR A 41 21.68 -45.97 -10.47
N LYS A 42 20.82 -46.87 -10.97
CA LYS A 42 20.42 -48.11 -10.30
C LYS A 42 21.37 -49.26 -10.63
N LEU A 43 22.67 -49.07 -10.44
CA LEU A 43 23.63 -50.17 -10.45
C LEU A 43 23.36 -51.08 -9.24
N PRO A 44 22.95 -52.36 -9.43
CA PRO A 44 22.73 -53.25 -8.30
C PRO A 44 24.07 -53.55 -7.64
N GLN A 45 24.25 -53.11 -6.40
CA GLN A 45 25.39 -53.52 -5.60
C GLN A 45 25.24 -55.00 -5.26
N MET A 46 26.14 -55.82 -5.79
CA MET A 46 26.15 -57.25 -5.54
C MET A 46 26.31 -57.49 -4.03
N ARG A 47 25.40 -58.27 -3.43
CA ARG A 47 25.52 -58.82 -2.06
C ARG A 47 25.37 -57.82 -0.90
N ARG A 48 24.50 -56.82 -1.02
CA ARG A 48 24.22 -55.85 0.06
C ARG A 48 23.34 -56.39 1.19
N LEU A 49 22.41 -57.31 0.91
CA LEU A 49 21.37 -57.72 1.87
C LEU A 49 21.76 -58.92 2.74
N PHE A 50 22.38 -59.96 2.16
CA PHE A 50 22.70 -61.21 2.87
C PHE A 50 24.19 -61.57 2.89
N GLY A 51 25.07 -60.71 2.37
CA GLY A 51 26.52 -60.93 2.38
C GLY A 51 26.97 -62.16 1.57
N TYR A 52 28.10 -62.77 1.96
CA TYR A 52 28.58 -64.04 1.43
C TYR A 52 28.07 -65.19 2.29
N ALA A 53 27.69 -66.32 1.67
CA ALA A 53 27.31 -67.52 2.42
C ALA A 53 28.49 -68.07 3.24
N GLU A 54 29.68 -68.09 2.65
CA GLU A 54 30.96 -68.30 3.32
C GLU A 54 31.91 -67.18 2.91
N THR A 55 32.60 -66.58 3.89
CA THR A 55 33.43 -65.42 3.61
C THR A 55 34.71 -65.87 2.89
N PRO A 56 34.97 -65.38 1.66
CA PRO A 56 36.19 -65.75 0.96
C PRO A 56 37.40 -65.19 1.72
N LEU A 57 38.29 -66.07 2.15
CA LEU A 57 39.54 -65.69 2.82
C LEU A 57 40.63 -65.45 1.77
N HIS A 58 41.42 -64.40 1.99
CA HIS A 58 42.59 -64.13 1.17
C HIS A 58 43.72 -65.10 1.52
N PRO A 59 44.52 -65.56 0.54
CA PRO A 59 45.68 -66.39 0.80
C PRO A 59 46.74 -65.61 1.63
N PRO A 60 47.57 -66.28 2.45
CA PRO A 60 48.50 -65.64 3.39
C PRO A 60 49.51 -64.67 2.73
N ASP A 61 49.84 -64.90 1.46
CA ASP A 61 50.75 -64.04 0.68
C ASP A 61 50.15 -62.65 0.37
N GLN A 62 48.82 -62.52 0.44
CA GLN A 62 48.08 -61.26 0.24
C GLN A 62 47.77 -60.59 1.59
N PHE A 63 48.78 -60.46 2.44
CA PHE A 63 48.64 -59.70 3.69
C PHE A 63 48.60 -58.19 3.41
N MET A 64 47.91 -57.45 4.28
CA MET A 64 47.75 -55.99 4.16
C MET A 64 49.10 -55.28 4.35
N LYS A 65 49.53 -54.49 3.36
CA LYS A 65 50.80 -53.75 3.40
C LYS A 65 50.61 -52.33 3.96
N LYS A 66 51.72 -51.70 4.39
CA LYS A 66 51.70 -50.32 4.93
C LYS A 66 51.23 -49.34 3.86
N GLY A 67 50.11 -48.66 4.12
CA GLY A 67 49.49 -47.69 3.20
C GLY A 67 48.41 -48.28 2.30
N GLU A 68 48.26 -49.61 2.28
CA GLU A 68 47.13 -50.30 1.66
C GLU A 68 46.06 -50.51 2.74
N GLY A 69 44.94 -49.80 2.61
CA GLY A 69 43.86 -49.76 3.57
C GLY A 69 42.97 -48.55 3.32
N ILE A 70 41.99 -48.30 4.20
CA ILE A 70 41.17 -47.08 4.12
C ILE A 70 42.06 -45.90 4.51
N GLY A 71 42.70 -45.29 3.52
CA GLY A 71 43.50 -44.08 3.70
C GLY A 71 42.64 -42.91 4.20
N GLN A 72 43.26 -41.94 4.86
CA GLN A 72 42.57 -40.71 5.23
C GLN A 72 42.05 -40.02 3.94
N PRO A 73 40.79 -39.58 3.90
CA PRO A 73 40.25 -38.93 2.71
C PRO A 73 41.08 -37.68 2.41
N ILE A 74 41.76 -37.68 1.27
CA ILE A 74 42.45 -36.50 0.76
C ILE A 74 41.37 -35.48 0.44
N LYS A 75 41.33 -34.38 1.19
CA LYS A 75 40.42 -33.25 0.93
C LYS A 75 40.79 -32.62 -0.40
N LYS A 76 40.17 -33.06 -1.49
CA LYS A 76 40.18 -32.30 -2.74
C LYS A 76 39.28 -31.10 -2.51
N SER A 77 39.84 -29.91 -2.62
CA SER A 77 39.07 -28.69 -2.44
C SER A 77 38.34 -28.37 -3.75
N ASP A 78 37.02 -28.43 -3.75
CA ASP A 78 36.19 -28.20 -4.95
C ASP A 78 36.13 -26.73 -5.40
N HIS A 79 36.79 -25.82 -4.66
CA HIS A 79 36.80 -24.41 -5.02
C HIS A 79 37.72 -24.16 -6.23
N LYS A 80 37.12 -23.85 -7.37
CA LYS A 80 37.81 -23.13 -8.45
C LYS A 80 37.61 -21.63 -8.19
N CYS A 81 38.60 -20.99 -7.58
CA CYS A 81 38.61 -19.53 -7.48
C CYS A 81 38.75 -18.93 -8.88
N PHE A 82 37.65 -18.45 -9.46
CA PHE A 82 37.71 -17.54 -10.59
C PHE A 82 38.19 -16.18 -10.08
N VAL A 83 39.45 -15.86 -10.36
CA VAL A 83 40.02 -14.57 -10.01
C VAL A 83 39.47 -13.54 -10.98
N SER A 84 38.40 -12.83 -10.60
CA SER A 84 38.01 -11.60 -11.28
C SER A 84 39.07 -10.53 -10.93
N GLY A 85 39.83 -10.08 -11.92
CA GLY A 85 41.00 -9.20 -11.77
C GLY A 85 40.74 -7.79 -11.24
N ASN A 86 39.63 -7.56 -10.54
CA ASN A 86 39.18 -6.24 -10.07
C ASN A 86 39.36 -6.04 -8.55
N LEU A 87 40.01 -6.96 -7.83
CA LEU A 87 40.32 -6.74 -6.42
C LEU A 87 41.72 -6.12 -6.27
N PRO A 88 41.88 -5.03 -5.48
CA PRO A 88 43.19 -4.49 -5.17
C PRO A 88 44.02 -5.53 -4.41
N PRO A 89 45.36 -5.54 -4.61
CA PRO A 89 46.23 -6.50 -3.96
C PRO A 89 46.13 -6.39 -2.44
N VAL A 90 46.12 -7.55 -1.77
CA VAL A 90 46.10 -7.63 -0.31
C VAL A 90 47.27 -6.82 0.26
N PRO A 91 47.03 -5.89 1.21
CA PRO A 91 48.10 -5.12 1.83
C PRO A 91 49.20 -6.04 2.38
N LYS A 92 50.45 -5.78 1.98
CA LYS A 92 51.59 -6.55 2.48
C LYS A 92 51.66 -6.42 4.00
N ARG A 93 51.94 -7.55 4.67
CA ARG A 93 52.19 -7.55 6.12
C ARG A 93 53.32 -6.55 6.39
N PRO A 94 53.12 -5.53 7.25
CA PRO A 94 54.22 -4.64 7.59
C PRO A 94 55.36 -5.47 8.19
N PRO A 95 56.63 -5.05 8.01
CA PRO A 95 57.77 -5.72 8.63
C PRO A 95 57.52 -5.84 10.14
N PRO A 96 58.07 -6.87 10.82
CA PRO A 96 57.87 -7.06 12.25
C PRO A 96 58.11 -5.73 12.97
N GLY A 97 57.03 -5.16 13.50
CA GLY A 97 57.00 -3.78 13.96
C GLY A 97 58.08 -3.56 15.01
N LYS A 98 58.76 -2.41 14.95
CA LYS A 98 59.60 -1.96 16.05
C LYS A 98 58.78 -2.07 17.34
N LYS A 99 59.39 -2.61 18.40
CA LYS A 99 58.76 -2.74 19.73
C LYS A 99 58.02 -1.44 20.04
N PRO A 100 56.78 -1.51 20.56
CA PRO A 100 55.98 -0.32 20.81
C PRO A 100 56.82 0.67 21.63
N GLN A 101 56.98 1.88 21.11
CA GLN A 101 57.74 2.90 21.81
C GLN A 101 57.07 3.12 23.17
N LYS A 102 57.87 3.13 24.24
CA LYS A 102 57.34 3.46 25.56
C LYS A 102 56.61 4.79 25.46
N PRO A 103 55.41 4.90 26.05
CA PRO A 103 54.65 6.13 26.01
C PRO A 103 55.50 7.27 26.55
N LYS A 104 55.64 8.36 25.77
CA LYS A 104 56.37 9.56 26.19
C LYS A 104 55.70 10.27 27.37
N ILE A 105 54.42 9.99 27.58
CA ILE A 105 53.59 10.62 28.61
C ILE A 105 53.65 9.78 29.88
N ASN A 106 53.95 10.44 31.00
CA ASN A 106 53.92 9.80 32.31
C ASN A 106 52.47 9.67 32.82
N PHE A 107 51.87 8.50 32.61
CA PHE A 107 50.50 8.21 33.02
C PHE A 107 50.26 8.31 34.53
N LYS A 108 51.30 8.12 35.38
CA LYS A 108 51.15 8.30 36.84
C LYS A 108 50.82 9.75 37.18
N VAL A 109 51.57 10.69 36.61
CA VAL A 109 51.35 12.13 36.81
C VAL A 109 49.99 12.55 36.23
N LEU A 110 49.62 12.00 35.07
CA LEU A 110 48.33 12.28 34.44
C LEU A 110 47.16 11.76 35.30
N ASN A 111 47.29 10.56 35.86
CA ASN A 111 46.29 9.95 36.73
C ASN A 111 46.15 10.71 38.05
N ILE A 112 47.26 11.15 38.66
CA ILE A 112 47.24 11.99 39.87
C ILE A 112 46.54 13.32 39.58
N LYS A 113 46.91 14.00 38.49
CA LYS A 113 46.25 15.24 38.08
C LYS A 113 44.76 15.04 37.81
N LYS A 114 44.38 13.89 37.22
CA LYS A 114 42.99 13.53 36.96
C LYS A 114 42.23 13.31 38.27
N ALA A 115 42.79 12.55 39.21
CA ALA A 115 42.19 12.27 40.52
C ALA A 115 42.00 13.54 41.37
N ILE A 116 42.97 14.47 41.34
CA ILE A 116 42.85 15.76 42.04
C ILE A 116 41.75 16.63 41.40
N LYS A 117 41.62 16.59 40.07
CA LYS A 117 40.62 17.38 39.33
C LYS A 117 39.22 16.77 39.32
N THR A 118 39.08 15.48 39.60
CA THR A 118 37.77 14.82 39.64
C THR A 118 36.98 15.30 40.83
N LYS A 119 35.79 15.86 40.58
CA LYS A 119 34.85 16.19 41.64
C LYS A 119 34.37 14.90 42.32
N PRO A 120 34.24 14.86 43.65
CA PRO A 120 33.68 13.71 44.33
C PRO A 120 32.22 13.50 43.90
N LYS A 121 31.75 12.26 44.01
CA LYS A 121 30.33 11.96 43.81
C LYS A 121 29.52 12.76 44.83
N PRO A 122 28.46 13.48 44.42
CA PRO A 122 27.60 14.19 45.37
C PRO A 122 27.02 13.20 46.38
N VAL A 123 27.11 13.54 47.66
CA VAL A 123 26.56 12.73 48.75
C VAL A 123 25.05 12.80 48.69
N GLU A 124 24.38 11.66 48.68
CA GLU A 124 22.93 11.61 48.78
C GLU A 124 22.52 11.91 50.24
N PRO A 125 21.54 12.80 50.48
CA PRO A 125 21.06 13.08 51.82
C PRO A 125 20.44 11.81 52.43
N ARG A 126 20.90 11.46 53.63
CA ARG A 126 20.54 10.23 54.36
C ARG A 126 20.34 10.57 55.83
N LEU A 127 19.39 9.88 56.46
CA LEU A 127 19.09 9.97 57.88
C LEU A 127 19.65 8.73 58.58
N VAL A 128 20.32 8.92 59.71
CA VAL A 128 20.79 7.83 60.58
C VAL A 128 20.07 7.99 61.91
N ASP A 129 19.24 7.02 62.25
CA ASP A 129 18.32 7.08 63.40
C ASP A 129 18.79 6.19 64.56
N THR A 130 19.37 5.03 64.25
CA THR A 130 19.78 4.03 65.26
C THR A 130 21.25 4.18 65.65
N ARG A 131 21.58 3.82 66.92
CA ARG A 131 22.99 3.73 67.40
C ARG A 131 23.85 2.77 66.57
N ASP A 132 23.24 1.73 65.99
CA ASP A 132 23.89 0.76 65.11
C ASP A 132 24.18 1.29 63.70
N GLY A 133 23.77 2.53 63.41
CA GLY A 133 24.04 3.18 62.13
C GLY A 133 23.08 2.81 61.00
N HIS A 134 21.84 2.40 61.30
CA HIS A 134 20.85 2.14 60.26
C HIS A 134 20.56 3.41 59.43
N ILE A 135 20.70 3.29 58.10
CA ILE A 135 20.65 4.44 57.18
C ILE A 135 19.35 4.41 56.36
N LYS A 136 18.55 5.47 56.49
CA LYS A 136 17.38 5.73 55.65
C LYS A 136 17.71 6.79 54.59
N LYS A 137 17.26 6.58 53.36
CA LYS A 137 17.37 7.60 52.29
C LYS A 137 16.29 8.65 52.51
N ILE A 138 16.67 9.92 52.57
CA ILE A 138 15.72 11.02 52.80
C ILE A 138 14.87 11.25 51.55
N LYS A 139 15.49 11.17 50.36
CA LYS A 139 14.80 11.36 49.09
C LYS A 139 13.76 10.26 48.84
N GLY A 140 12.50 10.63 48.61
CA GLY A 140 11.38 9.72 48.37
C GLY A 140 10.78 9.06 49.62
N SER A 141 11.26 9.39 50.83
CA SER A 141 10.71 8.86 52.09
C SER A 141 9.45 9.58 52.58
N GLY A 142 9.07 10.69 51.94
CA GLY A 142 7.98 11.57 52.39
C GLY A 142 8.35 12.51 53.54
N GLU A 143 9.55 12.39 54.13
CA GLU A 143 10.02 13.24 55.23
C GLU A 143 10.41 14.65 54.79
N VAL A 144 10.66 14.84 53.49
CA VAL A 144 10.93 16.15 52.88
C VAL A 144 9.78 16.49 51.94
N PRO A 145 9.24 17.72 51.98
CA PRO A 145 8.18 18.16 51.09
C PRO A 145 8.69 18.39 49.66
N GLU A 146 9.03 17.31 48.95
CA GLU A 146 9.55 17.33 47.59
C GLU A 146 8.52 17.87 46.59
N TYR A 147 7.26 17.48 46.74
CA TYR A 147 6.20 17.81 45.78
C TYR A 147 5.69 19.25 45.92
N CYS A 148 5.72 19.81 47.13
CA CYS A 148 5.31 21.20 47.40
C CYS A 148 6.31 22.22 46.85
N LEU A 149 7.60 21.85 46.79
CA LEU A 149 8.67 22.69 46.27
C LEU A 149 8.81 22.63 44.75
N ARG A 150 7.95 21.87 44.05
CA ARG A 150 8.02 21.81 42.60
C ARG A 150 7.63 23.17 41.99
N PRO A 151 8.31 23.60 40.91
CA PRO A 151 8.02 24.88 40.27
C PRO A 151 6.65 24.94 39.58
N ASP A 152 6.04 23.77 39.33
CA ASP A 152 4.71 23.60 38.77
C ASP A 152 3.62 23.36 39.83
N PHE A 153 3.98 23.35 41.12
CA PHE A 153 3.00 23.24 42.19
C PHE A 153 2.04 24.44 42.16
N GLY A 154 0.74 24.15 42.22
CA GLY A 154 -0.32 25.15 42.12
C GLY A 154 -0.55 25.75 40.72
N LYS A 155 0.25 25.38 39.72
CA LYS A 155 0.02 25.79 38.32
C LYS A 155 -0.88 24.80 37.61
N MET A 156 -1.77 25.32 36.77
CA MET A 156 -2.58 24.47 35.89
C MET A 156 -1.66 23.76 34.87
N PRO A 157 -1.72 22.42 34.78
CA PRO A 157 -0.98 21.68 33.77
C PRO A 157 -1.23 22.19 32.35
N GLU A 158 -0.18 22.22 31.53
CA GLU A 158 -0.23 22.78 30.17
C GLU A 158 -1.29 22.08 29.28
N TYR A 159 -1.50 20.78 29.47
CA TYR A 159 -2.51 20.03 28.71
C TYR A 159 -3.94 20.49 29.03
N LEU A 160 -4.23 20.87 30.27
CA LEU A 160 -5.54 21.41 30.66
C LEU A 160 -5.75 22.81 30.08
N VAL A 161 -4.70 23.64 30.05
CA VAL A 161 -4.73 24.95 29.38
C VAL A 161 -5.10 24.79 27.90
N LYS A 162 -4.45 23.85 27.21
CA LYS A 162 -4.72 23.55 25.79
C LYS A 162 -6.14 23.04 25.57
N MET A 163 -6.62 22.15 26.43
CA MET A 163 -7.98 21.61 26.36
C MET A 163 -9.03 22.70 26.58
N ASN A 164 -8.88 23.54 27.60
CA ASN A 164 -9.81 24.64 27.88
C ASN A 164 -9.84 25.64 26.72
N ARG A 165 -8.67 25.97 26.14
CA ARG A 165 -8.59 26.83 24.95
C ARG A 165 -9.29 26.22 23.74
N LYS A 166 -9.22 24.90 23.55
CA LYS A 166 -9.92 24.21 22.46
C LYS A 166 -11.43 24.28 22.66
N ARG A 167 -11.92 23.97 23.85
CA ARG A 167 -13.34 24.07 24.22
C ARG A 167 -13.88 25.48 24.02
N GLN A 168 -13.12 26.49 24.45
CA GLN A 168 -13.49 27.90 24.28
C GLN A 168 -13.64 28.28 22.80
N ARG A 169 -12.70 27.87 21.95
CA ARG A 169 -12.78 28.10 20.50
C ARG A 169 -13.95 27.38 19.84
N GLU A 170 -14.28 26.18 20.29
CA GLU A 170 -15.43 25.43 19.80
C GLU A 170 -16.73 26.15 20.16
N TYR A 171 -16.84 26.62 21.41
CA TYR A 171 -17.97 27.42 21.87
C TYR A 171 -18.12 28.72 21.05
N GLU A 172 -17.03 29.46 20.86
CA GLU A 172 -17.02 30.69 20.04
C GLU A 172 -17.44 30.43 18.59
N LYS A 173 -17.03 29.30 18.00
CA LYS A 173 -17.47 28.91 16.65
C LYS A 173 -18.96 28.63 16.58
N ILE A 174 -19.52 27.97 17.58
CA ILE A 174 -20.97 27.68 17.64
C ILE A 174 -21.73 29.00 17.74
N LEU A 175 -21.32 29.89 18.66
CA LEU A 175 -21.94 31.20 18.83
C LEU A 175 -21.89 32.02 17.53
N TYR A 176 -20.71 32.09 16.89
CA TYR A 176 -20.54 32.77 15.61
C TYR A 176 -21.45 32.18 14.52
N ALA A 177 -21.54 30.85 14.43
CA ALA A 177 -22.39 30.18 13.46
C ALA A 177 -23.88 30.41 13.71
N GLU A 178 -24.31 30.54 14.97
CA GLU A 178 -25.67 30.92 15.32
C GLU A 178 -25.98 32.38 14.96
N GLU A 179 -25.07 33.31 15.27
CA GLU A 179 -25.21 34.73 14.93
C GLU A 179 -25.24 34.97 13.41
N HIS A 180 -24.43 34.22 12.65
CA HIS A 180 -24.31 34.35 11.19
C HIS A 180 -25.16 33.33 10.43
N LYS A 181 -26.07 32.64 11.11
CA LYS A 181 -27.02 31.77 10.44
C LYS A 181 -27.97 32.65 9.64
N GLU A 182 -27.88 32.59 8.31
CA GLU A 182 -28.84 33.26 7.44
C GLU A 182 -30.26 32.83 7.86
N SER A 183 -31.17 33.79 8.00
CA SER A 183 -32.56 33.48 8.26
C SER A 183 -33.06 32.57 7.16
N VAL A 184 -33.69 31.46 7.54
CA VAL A 184 -34.26 30.47 6.58
C VAL A 184 -35.20 31.16 5.59
N CYS A 185 -35.80 32.27 6.00
CA CYS A 185 -36.65 33.12 5.20
C CYS A 185 -35.83 34.27 4.58
N LYS A 186 -35.77 34.35 3.25
CA LYS A 186 -35.16 35.44 2.48
C LYS A 186 -36.24 36.27 1.79
N LEU A 187 -36.19 37.59 1.94
CA LEU A 187 -37.03 38.50 1.17
C LEU A 187 -36.42 38.68 -0.24
N ILE A 188 -37.23 38.49 -1.28
CA ILE A 188 -36.80 38.75 -2.67
C ILE A 188 -36.53 40.25 -2.84
N ASN A 189 -35.42 40.60 -3.48
CA ASN A 189 -35.13 42.00 -3.77
C ASN A 189 -36.06 42.55 -4.86
N GLU A 190 -36.29 43.86 -4.91
CA GLU A 190 -37.19 44.46 -5.91
C GLU A 190 -36.69 44.19 -7.35
N GLU A 191 -35.37 44.20 -7.57
CA GLU A 191 -34.75 43.86 -8.87
C GLU A 191 -35.04 42.41 -9.29
N GLU A 192 -34.92 41.47 -8.35
CA GLU A 192 -35.21 40.05 -8.59
C GLU A 192 -36.72 39.84 -8.86
N ARG A 193 -37.57 40.58 -8.16
CA ARG A 193 -39.02 40.58 -8.37
C ARG A 193 -39.39 41.12 -9.75
N GLN A 194 -38.75 42.20 -10.20
CA GLN A 194 -38.97 42.76 -11.53
C GLN A 194 -38.52 41.79 -12.62
N ASN A 195 -37.34 41.18 -12.48
CA ASN A 195 -36.86 40.16 -13.41
C ASN A 195 -37.83 38.96 -13.49
N LEU A 196 -38.33 38.49 -12.35
CA LEU A 196 -39.33 37.42 -12.31
C LEU A 196 -40.63 37.81 -13.06
N LEU A 197 -41.12 39.03 -12.85
CA LEU A 197 -42.31 39.53 -13.54
C LEU A 197 -42.09 39.64 -15.05
N ASP A 198 -40.94 40.13 -15.47
CA ASP A 198 -40.59 40.27 -16.88
C ASP A 198 -40.49 38.90 -17.56
N ASP A 199 -39.89 37.91 -16.90
CA ASP A 199 -39.81 36.53 -17.38
C ASP A 199 -41.19 35.89 -17.50
N LEU A 200 -42.07 36.06 -16.51
CA LEU A 200 -43.44 35.56 -16.56
C LEU A 200 -44.23 36.22 -17.71
N LYS A 201 -44.12 37.54 -17.88
CA LYS A 201 -44.77 38.29 -18.97
C LYS A 201 -44.23 37.88 -20.33
N ASN A 202 -42.93 37.63 -20.44
CA ASN A 202 -42.29 37.14 -21.67
C ASN A 202 -42.77 35.73 -22.03
N ASN A 203 -42.91 34.84 -21.04
CA ASN A 203 -43.45 33.51 -21.26
C ASN A 203 -44.92 33.56 -21.71
N TRP A 204 -45.73 34.39 -21.06
CA TRP A 204 -47.12 34.62 -21.46
C TRP A 204 -47.21 35.13 -22.91
N LYS A 205 -46.40 36.12 -23.30
CA LYS A 205 -46.33 36.61 -24.70
C LYS A 205 -45.98 35.50 -25.69
N LYS A 206 -45.01 34.64 -25.36
CA LYS A 206 -44.60 33.51 -26.22
C LYS A 206 -45.73 32.48 -26.37
N MET A 207 -46.37 32.09 -25.27
CA MET A 207 -47.48 31.15 -25.28
C MET A 207 -48.71 31.72 -25.99
N GLN A 208 -49.03 32.99 -25.75
CA GLN A 208 -50.14 33.66 -26.42
C GLN A 208 -49.92 33.74 -27.93
N LYS A 209 -48.69 34.04 -28.38
CA LYS A 209 -48.35 33.99 -29.81
C LYS A 209 -48.57 32.60 -30.40
N ALA A 210 -48.16 31.54 -29.70
CA ALA A 210 -48.36 30.16 -30.15
C ALA A 210 -49.84 29.76 -30.18
N PHE A 211 -50.62 30.23 -29.19
CA PHE A 211 -52.06 30.02 -29.11
C PHE A 211 -52.78 30.68 -30.29
N LEU A 212 -52.42 31.91 -30.65
CA LEU A 212 -52.99 32.63 -31.79
C LEU A 212 -52.62 32.00 -33.15
N GLN A 213 -51.52 31.25 -33.22
CA GLN A 213 -51.12 30.51 -34.42
C GLN A 213 -51.85 29.16 -34.56
N LEU A 214 -52.74 28.80 -33.63
CA LEU A 214 -53.54 27.59 -33.76
C LEU A 214 -54.51 27.69 -34.95
N PRO A 215 -54.75 26.58 -35.67
CA PRO A 215 -55.80 26.53 -36.67
C PRO A 215 -57.17 26.87 -36.05
N MET A 216 -57.96 27.70 -36.75
CA MET A 216 -59.31 28.09 -36.33
C MET A 216 -60.23 26.86 -36.10
N LEU A 217 -60.06 25.82 -36.93
CA LEU A 217 -60.84 24.58 -36.85
C LEU A 217 -60.18 23.56 -35.92
N THR A 218 -60.86 23.25 -34.81
CA THR A 218 -60.44 22.26 -33.80
C THR A 218 -61.30 21.00 -33.84
N ASP A 219 -61.42 20.39 -35.02
CA ASP A 219 -62.40 19.30 -35.22
C ASP A 219 -61.92 17.94 -34.71
N THR A 220 -60.60 17.76 -34.54
CA THR A 220 -60.02 16.48 -34.10
C THR A 220 -59.67 16.53 -32.61
N THR A 221 -59.88 15.42 -31.91
CA THR A 221 -59.55 15.24 -30.48
C THR A 221 -58.16 15.78 -30.08
N PRO A 222 -57.05 15.50 -30.81
CA PRO A 222 -55.74 16.05 -30.45
C PRO A 222 -55.68 17.59 -30.56
N LYS A 223 -56.40 18.21 -31.51
CA LYS A 223 -56.45 19.68 -31.63
C LYS A 223 -57.20 20.30 -30.46
N ILE A 224 -58.29 19.68 -30.03
CA ILE A 224 -59.08 20.10 -28.85
C ILE A 224 -58.23 20.02 -27.58
N LEU A 225 -57.56 18.89 -27.35
CA LEU A 225 -56.69 18.69 -26.19
C LEU A 225 -55.53 19.69 -26.17
N LYS A 226 -54.89 19.92 -27.32
CA LYS A 226 -53.79 20.88 -27.45
C LYS A 226 -54.26 22.32 -27.12
N LYS A 227 -55.42 22.73 -27.63
CA LYS A 227 -56.02 24.03 -27.32
C LYS A 227 -56.34 24.15 -25.83
N SER A 228 -57.06 23.16 -25.27
CA SER A 228 -57.43 23.14 -23.85
C SER A 228 -56.22 23.21 -22.93
N LYS A 229 -55.12 22.51 -23.27
CA LYS A 229 -53.87 22.56 -22.51
C LYS A 229 -53.25 23.96 -22.53
N MET A 230 -53.13 24.58 -23.71
CA MET A 230 -52.61 25.94 -23.82
C MET A 230 -53.45 26.97 -23.07
N GLU A 231 -54.78 26.84 -23.06
CA GLU A 231 -55.66 27.71 -22.28
C GLU A 231 -55.46 27.56 -20.76
N GLN A 232 -55.19 26.34 -20.28
CA GLN A 232 -54.89 26.10 -18.87
C GLN A 232 -53.54 26.72 -18.49
N GLU A 233 -52.53 26.54 -19.32
CA GLU A 233 -51.19 27.11 -19.10
C GLU A 233 -51.22 28.65 -19.12
N LEU A 234 -51.98 29.26 -20.04
CA LEU A 234 -52.18 30.71 -20.09
C LEU A 234 -52.87 31.22 -18.81
N ARG A 235 -53.96 30.57 -18.38
CA ARG A 235 -54.64 30.92 -17.13
C ARG A 235 -53.73 30.79 -15.91
N GLN A 236 -52.86 29.78 -15.89
CA GLN A 236 -51.88 29.60 -14.83
C GLN A 236 -50.85 30.74 -14.82
N LEU A 237 -50.33 31.16 -15.97
CA LEU A 237 -49.41 32.29 -16.08
C LEU A 237 -50.07 33.60 -15.64
N GLU A 238 -51.31 33.85 -16.05
CA GLU A 238 -52.09 35.02 -15.62
C GLU A 238 -52.27 35.07 -14.11
N LYS A 239 -52.63 33.92 -13.50
CA LYS A 239 -52.76 33.81 -12.04
C LYS A 239 -51.43 34.05 -11.32
N SER A 240 -50.32 33.52 -11.84
CA SER A 240 -48.99 33.71 -11.26
C SER A 240 -48.53 35.16 -11.36
N ILE A 241 -48.75 35.83 -12.50
CA ILE A 241 -48.43 37.25 -12.68
C ILE A 241 -49.24 38.09 -11.69
N ALA A 242 -50.55 37.86 -11.61
CA ALA A 242 -51.42 38.58 -10.68
C ALA A 242 -50.99 38.39 -9.22
N LEU A 243 -50.55 37.17 -8.84
CA LEU A 243 -50.07 36.90 -7.49
C LEU A 243 -48.81 37.70 -7.16
N VAL A 244 -47.85 37.79 -8.08
CA VAL A 244 -46.60 38.53 -7.87
C VAL A 244 -46.81 40.05 -7.95
N GLU A 245 -47.75 40.52 -8.77
CA GLU A 245 -48.11 41.94 -8.84
C GLU A 245 -48.88 42.40 -7.59
N ALA A 246 -49.79 41.59 -7.07
CA ALA A 246 -50.59 41.91 -5.88
C ALA A 246 -49.77 41.91 -4.58
N ASN A 247 -48.66 41.16 -4.52
CA ASN A 247 -47.82 41.04 -3.33
C ASN A 247 -46.46 41.71 -3.55
N PRO A 248 -46.21 42.90 -2.95
CA PRO A 248 -44.92 43.59 -3.06
C PRO A 248 -43.78 42.86 -2.34
N TYR A 249 -44.09 42.23 -1.20
CA TYR A 249 -43.10 41.53 -0.37
C TYR A 249 -43.31 40.01 -0.48
N ILE A 250 -42.32 39.32 -1.05
CA ILE A 250 -42.34 37.88 -1.24
C ILE A 250 -41.17 37.26 -0.50
N TYR A 251 -41.49 36.31 0.36
CA TYR A 251 -40.53 35.59 1.18
C TYR A 251 -40.32 34.17 0.63
N ILE A 252 -39.07 33.78 0.45
CA ILE A 252 -38.66 32.44 0.00
C ILE A 252 -38.00 31.71 1.18
N TYR A 253 -38.31 30.43 1.32
CA TYR A 253 -37.67 29.50 2.24
C TYR A 253 -36.73 28.55 1.50
#